data_AF-A0A7V4AYL5-F1
#
_entry.id   AF-A0A7V4AYL5-F1
#
_cell.length_a   1.000
_cell.length_b   1.000
_cell.length_c   1.000
_cell.angle_alpha   90.00
_cell.angle_beta   90.00
_cell.angle_gamma   90.00
#
_symmetry.space_group_name_H-M   'P 1'
#
loop_
_entity.id
_entity.type
_entity.pdbx_description
1 polymer ?
#
loop_
_entity_poly.entity_id
_entity_poly.type
_entity_poly.pdbx_seq_one_letter_code
_entity_poly.pdbx_strand_id
1 'polypeptide(L)'
;MQNFRASLFTGFAALLLGGVVDLGAVGLIDRPTEGRQFETLRFRFEENLGFANPFDLETNRVELLIEQPDFTRRTLSFFYDGQNAEGVEQWEARFAPKQAGRYRFRVRINGN
;
A
#
# COMPACT_ATOMS: atom_id res chain seq x y z
N MET A 1 -35.33 30.33 4.83
CA MET A 1 -34.76 29.18 4.11
C MET A 1 -33.44 29.62 3.50
N GLN A 2 -32.32 29.18 4.06
CA GLN A 2 -30.98 29.47 3.56
C GLN A 2 -30.17 28.17 3.57
N ASN A 3 -29.50 27.94 2.46
CA ASN A 3 -29.00 26.66 2.00
C ASN A 3 -27.75 26.22 2.77
N PHE A 4 -27.77 25.03 3.36
CA PHE A 4 -26.58 24.37 3.88
C PHE A 4 -25.75 23.85 2.71
N ARG A 5 -24.70 24.58 2.33
CA ARG A 5 -23.64 24.07 1.46
C ARG A 5 -22.66 23.31 2.33
N ALA A 6 -22.77 21.97 2.33
CA ALA A 6 -21.73 21.10 2.86
C ALA A 6 -20.59 21.04 1.83
N SER A 7 -19.50 21.75 2.11
CA SER A 7 -18.26 21.64 1.35
C SER A 7 -17.66 20.25 1.58
N LEU A 8 -17.55 19.45 0.52
CA LEU A 8 -16.73 18.24 0.50
C LEU A 8 -15.26 18.63 0.78
N PHE A 9 -14.74 18.21 1.93
CA PHE A 9 -13.30 18.12 2.13
C PHE A 9 -12.84 16.75 1.65
N THR A 10 -12.45 16.67 0.39
CA THR A 10 -11.72 15.52 -0.16
C THR A 10 -10.30 15.55 0.40
N GLY A 11 -10.08 14.85 1.51
CA GLY A 11 -8.72 14.59 2.02
C GLY A 11 -8.07 13.53 1.14
N PHE A 12 -7.09 13.92 0.33
CA PHE A 12 -6.29 13.03 -0.50
C PHE A 12 -4.93 12.85 0.17
N ALA A 13 -4.69 11.69 0.81
CA ALA A 13 -3.37 11.34 1.32
C ALA A 13 -2.63 10.53 0.25
N ALA A 14 -1.94 11.21 -0.65
CA ALA A 14 -1.00 10.59 -1.57
C ALA A 14 0.39 10.52 -0.91
N LEU A 15 0.83 9.32 -0.51
CA LEU A 15 2.25 9.08 -0.27
C LEU A 15 2.90 8.77 -1.62
N LEU A 16 3.60 9.75 -2.19
CA LEU A 16 4.49 9.55 -3.33
C LEU A 16 5.84 9.03 -2.83
N LEU A 17 6.12 7.74 -3.04
CA LEU A 17 7.41 7.12 -2.75
C LEU A 17 8.33 7.32 -3.95
N GLY A 18 8.91 8.51 -4.08
CA GLY A 18 10.01 8.76 -5.01
C GLY A 18 11.32 8.29 -4.40
N GLY A 19 11.81 7.12 -4.81
CA GLY A 19 13.13 6.63 -4.45
C GLY A 19 13.44 5.33 -5.16
N VAL A 20 14.54 5.30 -5.90
CA VAL A 20 15.14 4.08 -6.47
C VAL A 20 15.47 3.16 -5.29
N VAL A 21 14.81 1.99 -5.22
CA VAL A 21 15.05 1.00 -4.18
C VAL A 21 16.15 0.08 -4.68
N ASP A 22 17.30 0.12 -4.02
CA ASP A 22 18.36 -0.85 -4.23
C ASP A 22 17.90 -2.22 -3.69
N LEU A 23 18.01 -3.27 -4.54
CA LEU A 23 17.42 -4.61 -4.39
C LEU A 23 17.95 -5.46 -3.21
N GLY A 24 18.61 -4.84 -2.23
CA GLY A 24 19.03 -5.45 -0.97
C GLY A 24 18.32 -4.91 0.27
N ALA A 25 17.50 -3.85 0.14
CA ALA A 25 16.86 -3.21 1.27
C ALA A 25 15.38 -3.58 1.35
N VAL A 26 15.03 -4.38 2.36
CA VAL A 26 13.67 -4.41 2.92
C VAL A 26 13.29 -2.98 3.24
N GLY A 27 12.52 -2.34 2.35
CA GLY A 27 11.96 -1.01 2.55
C GLY A 27 10.94 -1.06 3.69
N LEU A 28 11.44 -1.02 4.92
CA LEU A 28 10.63 -0.83 6.12
C LEU A 28 10.00 0.56 6.03
N ILE A 29 8.76 0.64 5.55
CA ILE A 29 7.88 1.77 5.85
C ILE A 29 7.43 1.61 7.32
N ASP A 30 8.37 1.63 8.27
CA ASP A 30 8.07 1.69 9.70
C ASP A 30 7.75 3.14 10.09
N ARG A 31 6.72 3.70 9.45
CA ARG A 31 6.15 4.98 9.84
C ARG A 31 4.78 4.72 10.46
N PRO A 32 4.65 4.91 11.78
CA PRO A 32 3.36 4.87 12.42
C PRO A 32 2.41 5.84 11.71
N THR A 33 1.35 5.32 11.13
CA THR A 33 0.37 6.12 10.40
C THR A 33 -0.93 6.16 11.19
N GLU A 34 -1.51 7.35 11.36
CA GLU A 34 -2.85 7.49 11.92
C GLU A 34 -3.88 7.05 10.88
N GLY A 35 -4.46 5.88 11.09
CA GLY A 35 -5.53 5.37 10.24
C GLY A 35 -6.87 5.93 10.72
N ARG A 36 -7.64 6.53 9.80
CA ARG A 36 -9.05 6.86 10.04
C ARG A 36 -9.92 5.66 9.65
N GLN A 37 -10.93 5.40 10.47
CA GLN A 37 -11.84 4.29 10.25
C GLN A 37 -12.54 4.43 8.89
N PHE A 38 -12.55 3.35 8.10
CA PHE A 38 -13.17 3.24 6.78
C PHE A 38 -12.53 4.09 5.66
N GLU A 39 -11.47 4.85 5.94
CA GLU A 39 -10.72 5.56 4.91
C GLU A 39 -9.77 4.59 4.20
N THR A 40 -9.85 4.53 2.86
CA THR A 40 -9.00 3.60 2.10
C THR A 40 -7.59 4.16 1.97
N LEU A 41 -6.63 3.48 2.59
CA LEU A 41 -5.21 3.68 2.39
C LEU A 41 -4.76 2.90 1.15
N ARG A 42 -4.02 3.58 0.26
CA ARG A 42 -3.41 2.98 -0.93
C ARG A 42 -1.91 2.96 -0.78
N PHE A 43 -1.31 1.79 -0.99
CA PHE A 43 0.13 1.59 -0.97
C PHE A 43 0.56 1.27 -2.39
N ARG A 44 1.41 2.10 -2.98
CA ARG A 44 1.94 1.88 -4.32
C ARG A 44 3.46 1.91 -4.28
N PHE A 45 4.09 1.00 -5.02
CA PHE A 45 5.51 1.10 -5.35
C PHE A 45 5.73 0.70 -6.81
N GLU A 46 6.88 1.10 -7.35
CA GLU A 46 7.29 0.82 -8.72
C GLU A 46 8.63 0.08 -8.65
N GLU A 47 8.67 -1.16 -9.12
CA GLU A 47 9.85 -2.02 -9.08
C GLU A 47 9.64 -3.17 -10.06
N ASN A 48 10.62 -3.43 -10.92
CA ASN A 48 10.59 -4.55 -11.85
C ASN A 48 10.99 -5.83 -11.12
N LEU A 49 10.00 -6.57 -10.62
CA LEU A 49 10.24 -7.78 -9.83
C LEU A 49 10.62 -8.98 -10.72
N GLY A 50 10.45 -8.87 -12.04
CA GLY A 50 10.94 -9.86 -13.00
C GLY A 50 10.15 -11.16 -12.97
N PHE A 51 8.92 -11.15 -12.44
CA PHE A 51 8.06 -12.31 -12.40
C PHE A 51 7.63 -12.72 -13.81
N ALA A 52 7.78 -14.01 -14.14
CA ALA A 52 7.32 -14.54 -15.44
C ALA A 52 5.81 -14.33 -15.65
N ASN A 53 5.03 -14.44 -14.57
CA ASN A 53 3.62 -14.08 -14.54
C ASN A 53 3.31 -13.27 -13.26
N PRO A 54 3.15 -11.94 -13.35
CA PRO A 54 2.91 -11.09 -12.17
C PRO A 54 1.51 -11.28 -11.55
N PHE A 55 0.62 -12.04 -12.21
CA PHE A 55 -0.70 -12.38 -11.68
C PHE A 55 -0.72 -13.74 -10.95
N ASP A 56 0.37 -14.50 -10.99
CA ASP A 56 0.50 -15.76 -10.26
C ASP A 56 0.88 -15.49 -8.79
N LEU A 57 -0.16 -15.33 -7.96
CA LEU A 57 0.00 -15.07 -6.52
C LEU A 57 0.41 -16.31 -5.72
N GLU A 58 0.41 -17.51 -6.31
CA GLU A 58 0.86 -18.72 -5.62
C GLU A 58 2.39 -18.72 -5.54
N THR A 59 3.05 -18.41 -6.66
CA THR A 59 4.51 -18.41 -6.80
C THR A 59 5.15 -17.06 -6.51
N ASN A 60 4.48 -15.95 -6.83
CA ASN A 60 5.03 -14.60 -6.74
C ASN A 60 4.24 -13.81 -5.69
N ARG A 61 4.84 -13.57 -4.52
CA ARG A 61 4.13 -12.95 -3.40
C ARG A 61 4.75 -11.62 -3.02
N VAL A 62 4.03 -10.56 -3.32
CA VAL A 62 4.26 -9.23 -2.78
C VAL A 62 3.18 -8.96 -1.74
N GLU A 63 3.56 -8.75 -0.49
CA GLU A 63 2.62 -8.69 0.63
C GLU A 63 2.83 -7.44 1.48
N LEU A 64 1.71 -6.84 1.90
CA LEU A 64 1.65 -5.80 2.92
C LEU A 64 1.28 -6.44 4.26
N LEU A 65 2.24 -6.48 5.19
CA LEU A 65 2.03 -6.87 6.58
C LEU A 65 1.59 -5.64 7.37
N ILE A 66 0.44 -5.75 8.04
CA ILE A 66 -0.21 -4.67 8.78
C ILE A 66 -0.33 -5.08 10.24
N GLU A 67 0.27 -4.30 11.13
CA GLU A 67 0.04 -4.37 12.57
C GLU A 67 -0.98 -3.30 12.95
N GLN A 68 -2.10 -3.72 13.52
CA GLN A 68 -3.23 -2.87 13.87
C GLN A 68 -3.09 -2.29 15.30
N PRO A 69 -3.89 -1.26 15.67
CA PRO A 69 -3.83 -0.64 17.00
C PRO A 69 -4.07 -1.59 18.17
N ASP A 70 -4.82 -2.66 17.95
CA ASP A 70 -5.11 -3.73 18.92
C ASP A 70 -4.04 -4.85 18.92
N PHE A 71 -2.88 -4.60 18.29
CA PHE A 71 -1.77 -5.54 18.09
C PHE A 71 -2.11 -6.77 17.23
N THR A 72 -3.31 -6.85 16.65
CA THR A 72 -3.62 -7.89 15.69
C THR A 72 -2.90 -7.64 14.37
N ARG A 73 -2.66 -8.71 13.61
CA ARG A 73 -1.95 -8.65 12.34
C ARG A 73 -2.87 -9.00 11.18
N ARG A 74 -2.69 -8.30 10.06
CA ARG A 74 -3.30 -8.63 8.77
C ARG A 74 -2.23 -8.67 7.69
N THR A 75 -2.48 -9.48 6.69
CA THR A 75 -1.64 -9.56 5.49
C THR A 75 -2.54 -9.28 4.29
N LEU A 76 -2.11 -8.38 3.42
CA LEU A 76 -2.73 -8.16 2.12
C LEU A 76 -1.72 -8.49 1.03
N SER A 77 -2.18 -9.01 -0.10
CA SER A 77 -1.35 -9.11 -1.29
C SER A 77 -1.38 -7.78 -2.04
N PHE A 78 -0.23 -7.33 -2.52
CA PHE A 78 -0.19 -6.38 -3.62
C PHE A 78 -0.65 -7.07 -4.89
N PHE A 79 -1.35 -6.33 -5.73
CA PHE A 79 -1.67 -6.73 -7.09
C PHE A 79 -0.86 -5.92 -8.08
N TYR A 80 -0.59 -6.52 -9.24
CA TYR A 80 0.05 -5.85 -10.36
C TYR A 80 -0.93 -4.85 -11.01
N ASP A 81 -0.50 -3.59 -11.14
CA ASP A 81 -1.28 -2.46 -11.67
C ASP A 81 -0.81 -2.02 -13.07
N GLY A 82 0.06 -2.80 -13.71
CA GLY A 82 0.60 -2.50 -15.04
C GLY A 82 2.01 -1.91 -14.99
N GLN A 83 2.38 -1.19 -16.06
CA GLN A 83 3.66 -0.48 -16.17
C GLN A 83 3.44 1.02 -16.29
N ASN A 84 4.37 1.80 -15.74
CA ASN A 84 4.41 3.25 -15.97
C ASN A 84 4.90 3.58 -17.40
N ALA A 85 4.99 4.87 -17.74
CA ALA A 85 5.42 5.33 -19.07
C ALA A 85 6.88 4.95 -19.42
N GLU A 86 7.69 4.60 -18.42
CA GLU A 86 9.08 4.18 -18.54
C GLU A 86 9.21 2.64 -18.61
N GLY A 87 8.09 1.91 -18.56
CA GLY A 87 8.08 0.45 -18.59
C GLY A 87 8.35 -0.21 -17.23
N VAL A 88 8.31 0.55 -16.12
CA VAL A 88 8.51 0.01 -14.77
C VAL A 88 7.20 -0.57 -14.23
N GLU A 89 7.26 -1.81 -13.74
CA GLU A 89 6.13 -2.49 -13.09
C GLU A 89 5.61 -1.71 -11.88
N GLN A 90 4.29 -1.65 -11.75
CA GLN A 90 3.60 -0.95 -10.69
C GLN A 90 2.80 -1.94 -9.85
N TRP A 91 2.89 -1.79 -8.53
CA TRP A 91 2.27 -2.69 -7.57
C TRP A 91 1.43 -1.90 -6.59
N GLU A 92 0.19 -2.33 -6.34
CA GLU A 92 -0.72 -1.65 -5.42
C GLU A 92 -1.35 -2.60 -4.38
N ALA A 93 -1.50 -2.13 -3.14
CA ALA A 93 -2.32 -2.74 -2.11
C ALA A 93 -3.27 -1.71 -1.50
N ARG A 94 -4.49 -2.15 -1.14
CA ARG A 94 -5.56 -1.30 -0.59
C ARG A 94 -6.01 -1.79 0.77
N PHE A 95 -5.95 -0.93 1.78
CA PHE A 95 -6.37 -1.25 3.14
C PHE A 95 -7.36 -0.23 3.67
N ALA A 96 -8.48 -0.68 4.21
CA ALA A 96 -9.43 0.17 4.94
C ALA A 96 -9.38 -0.19 6.44
N PRO A 97 -8.84 0.69 7.30
CA PRO A 97 -8.84 0.50 8.74
C PRO A 97 -10.25 0.30 9.30
N LYS A 98 -10.45 -0.74 10.13
CA LYS A 98 -11.72 -0.96 10.83
C LYS A 98 -11.80 -0.26 12.19
N GLN A 99 -10.70 0.31 12.65
CA GLN A 99 -10.60 1.05 13.90
C GLN A 99 -9.64 2.23 13.72
N ALA A 100 -9.84 3.29 14.49
CA ALA A 100 -8.88 4.39 14.53
C ALA A 100 -7.64 4.00 15.34
N GLY A 101 -6.50 4.62 15.05
CA GLY A 101 -5.30 4.47 15.86
C GLY A 101 -4.03 4.33 15.02
N ARG A 102 -2.98 3.86 15.68
CA ARG A 102 -1.64 3.73 15.11
C ARG A 102 -1.45 2.38 14.42
N TYR A 103 -1.13 2.42 13.13
CA TYR A 103 -0.81 1.25 12.33
C TYR A 103 0.68 1.21 11.98
N ARG A 104 1.24 0.01 11.85
CA ARG A 104 2.58 -0.23 11.30
C ARG A 104 2.48 -1.10 10.06
N PHE A 105 3.17 -0.71 9.00
CA PHE A 105 3.13 -1.37 7.70
C PHE A 105 4.51 -1.91 7.33
N ARG A 106 4.58 -3.09 6.73
CA ARG A 106 5.83 -3.66 6.20
C ARG A 106 5.54 -4.35 4.88
N VAL A 107 6.38 -4.12 3.87
CA VAL A 107 6.30 -4.84 2.61
C VAL A 107 7.21 -6.06 2.67
N ARG A 108 6.72 -7.22 2.24
CA ARG A 108 7.47 -8.46 2.08
C ARG A 108 7.37 -8.88 0.62
N ILE A 109 8.52 -9.10 -0.01
CA ILE A 109 8.61 -9.59 -1.39
C ILE A 109 9.22 -10.98 -1.31
N ASN A 110 8.49 -11.99 -1.75
CA ASN A 110 8.96 -13.36 -1.91
C ASN A 110 8.82 -13.72 -3.40
N GLY A 111 9.97 -13.88 -4.06
CA GLY A 111 10.07 -14.37 -5.44
C GLY A 111 10.95 -15.62 -5.48
N ASN A 112 10.74 -16.45 -6.51
CA ASN A 112 11.59 -17.60 -6.83
C ASN A 112 12.70 -17.19 -7.80
#